data_AF-A0A835VJA7-F1
#
_entry.id   AF-A0A835VJA7-F1
#
_cell.length_a   1.000
_cell.length_b   1.000
_cell.length_c   1.000
_cell.angle_alpha   90.00
_cell.angle_beta   90.00
_cell.angle_gamma   90.00
#
_symmetry.space_group_name_H-M   'P 1'
#
loop_
_entity.id
_entity.type
_entity.pdbx_description
1 polymer ?
#
loop_
_entity_poly.entity_id
_entity_poly.type
_entity_poly.pdbx_seq_one_letter_code
_entity_poly.pdbx_strand_id
1 'polypeptide(L)'
;MDPPASDIHLVKEDAGPFPCYYCDAELVHKIAQLLLPGLSTACVDHTMGGFFRSPAMVAVELRREMVDYITRRSETYISEFLLRAQETSGGIDPVPEQPPDDPADIVADLLEDFAATKRNFLSRVSSWVLSDSREDKIDDFVQEMDITDSGRWIAAKP
;
A
#
# COMPACT_ATOMS: atom_id res chain seq x y z
N MET A 1 32.62 39.59 26.75
CA MET A 1 33.24 38.28 26.48
C MET A 1 32.12 37.28 26.46
N ASP A 2 31.56 37.04 25.28
CA ASP A 2 30.53 36.04 25.05
C ASP A 2 31.14 34.63 25.13
N PRO A 3 30.44 33.65 25.72
CA PRO A 3 30.93 32.26 25.74
C PRO A 3 30.83 31.64 24.33
N PRO A 4 31.77 30.77 23.94
CA PRO A 4 31.76 30.17 22.62
C PRO A 4 30.57 29.22 22.47
N ALA A 5 29.83 29.37 21.37
CA ALA A 5 28.84 28.42 20.92
C ALA A 5 29.49 27.04 20.82
N SER A 6 28.97 26.10 21.61
CA SER A 6 29.37 24.71 21.51
C SER A 6 28.75 24.15 20.24
N ASP A 7 29.59 23.96 19.22
CA ASP A 7 29.25 23.20 18.03
C ASP A 7 28.76 21.81 18.47
N ILE A 8 27.48 21.55 18.24
CA ILE A 8 26.91 20.21 18.35
C ILE A 8 27.51 19.41 17.20
N HIS A 9 28.66 18.78 17.45
CA HIS A 9 29.13 17.67 16.66
C HIS A 9 28.08 16.58 16.75
N LEU A 10 27.20 16.53 15.76
CA LEU A 10 26.28 15.45 15.51
C LEU A 10 27.14 14.20 15.32
N VAL A 11 27.23 13.40 16.38
CA VAL A 11 27.92 12.11 16.37
C VAL A 11 27.24 11.28 15.29
N LYS A 12 27.97 11.04 14.20
CA LYS A 12 27.58 10.12 13.14
C LYS A 12 27.59 8.74 13.78
N GLU A 13 26.43 8.31 14.28
CA GLU A 13 26.24 6.95 14.74
C GLU A 13 26.56 6.00 13.59
N ASP A 14 27.41 5.05 13.92
CA ASP A 14 27.91 3.97 13.08
C ASP A 14 26.71 3.12 12.64
N ALA A 15 26.09 3.50 11.52
CA ALA A 15 25.07 2.70 10.88
C ALA A 15 25.72 1.35 10.52
N GLY A 16 25.25 0.28 11.18
CA GLY A 16 25.63 -1.09 10.83
C GLY A 16 25.46 -1.39 9.33
N PRO A 17 25.91 -2.55 8.83
CA PRO A 17 26.31 -2.75 7.43
C PRO A 17 25.26 -2.51 6.33
N PHE A 18 24.01 -2.16 6.68
CA PHE A 18 22.95 -1.80 5.75
C PHE A 18 22.08 -0.66 6.33
N PRO A 19 22.45 0.61 6.14
CA PRO A 19 21.53 1.72 6.37
C PRO A 19 20.28 1.55 5.49
N CYS A 20 19.10 1.39 6.11
CA CYS A 20 17.81 1.40 5.43
C CYS A 20 17.48 2.83 5.01
N TYR A 21 17.84 3.21 3.79
CA TYR A 21 17.50 4.53 3.23
C TYR A 21 15.99 4.71 2.96
N TYR A 22 15.21 3.63 3.05
CA TYR A 22 13.76 3.60 2.82
C TYR A 22 12.94 3.57 4.11
N CYS A 23 13.58 3.76 5.26
CA CYS A 23 12.91 3.87 6.55
C CYS A 23 12.44 5.31 6.79
N ASP A 24 11.89 5.94 5.75
CA ASP A 24 11.28 7.26 5.81
C ASP A 24 9.87 7.12 6.39
N ALA A 25 9.67 7.70 7.56
CA ALA A 25 8.38 7.70 8.25
C ALA A 25 7.28 8.37 7.41
N GLU A 26 7.62 9.37 6.59
CA GLU A 26 6.67 10.03 5.70
C GLU A 26 6.24 9.09 4.57
N LEU A 27 7.18 8.38 3.94
CA LEU A 27 6.87 7.39 2.91
C LEU A 27 6.00 6.25 3.47
N VAL A 28 6.36 5.70 4.63
CA VAL A 28 5.58 4.66 5.30
C VAL A 28 4.18 5.17 5.63
N HIS A 29 4.05 6.42 6.08
CA HIS A 29 2.76 7.03 6.37
C HIS A 29 1.91 7.19 5.10
N LYS A 30 2.50 7.66 3.98
CA LYS A 30 1.81 7.75 2.69
C LYS A 30 1.29 6.38 2.23
N ILE A 31 2.13 5.35 2.29
CA ILE A 31 1.74 3.98 1.94
C ILE A 31 0.59 3.51 2.85
N ALA A 32 0.68 3.74 4.16
CA ALA A 32 -0.36 3.35 5.11
C ALA A 32 -1.72 4.01 4.80
N GLN A 33 -1.72 5.27 4.37
CA GLN A 33 -2.94 5.99 3.96
C GLN A 33 -3.65 5.36 2.75
N LEU A 34 -2.93 4.59 1.91
CA LEU A 34 -3.51 3.92 0.74
C LEU A 34 -4.19 2.58 1.09
N LEU A 35 -3.70 1.89 2.13
CA LEU A 35 -4.08 0.49 2.40
C LEU A 35 -5.56 0.33 2.76
N LEU A 36 -6.10 1.22 3.61
CA LEU A 36 -7.48 1.11 4.07
C LEU A 36 -8.48 1.48 2.97
N PRO A 37 -8.30 2.56 2.19
CA PRO A 37 -9.10 2.82 0.98
C PRO A 37 -9.03 1.68 -0.04
N GLY A 38 -7.84 1.12 -0.29
CA GLY A 38 -7.66 -0.01 -1.20
C GLY A 38 -8.42 -1.26 -0.75
N LEU A 39 -8.34 -1.61 0.54
CA LEU A 39 -9.09 -2.71 1.12
C LEU A 39 -10.61 -2.47 1.06
N SER A 40 -11.05 -1.26 1.38
CA SER A 40 -12.47 -0.87 1.33
C SER A 40 -13.03 -1.06 -0.06
N THR A 41 -12.30 -0.59 -1.06
CA THR A 41 -12.64 -0.71 -2.48
C THR A 41 -12.82 -2.17 -2.86
N ALA A 42 -11.86 -3.04 -2.49
CA ALA A 42 -11.94 -4.47 -2.74
C ALA A 42 -13.15 -5.14 -2.05
N CYS A 43 -13.46 -4.75 -0.81
CA CYS A 43 -14.59 -5.30 -0.06
C CYS A 43 -15.95 -4.91 -0.66
N VAL A 44 -16.11 -3.63 -1.03
CA VAL A 44 -17.30 -3.14 -1.71
C VAL A 44 -17.45 -3.80 -3.08
N ASP A 45 -16.38 -3.88 -3.86
CA ASP A 45 -16.39 -4.48 -5.20
C ASP A 45 -16.69 -5.98 -5.17
N HIS A 46 -16.19 -6.70 -4.16
CA HIS A 46 -16.46 -8.13 -3.97
C HIS A 46 -17.91 -8.41 -3.58
N THR A 47 -18.56 -7.46 -2.89
CA THR A 47 -19.93 -7.60 -2.38
C THR A 47 -20.99 -6.94 -3.27
N MET A 48 -20.58 -6.15 -4.27
CA MET A 48 -21.50 -5.58 -5.27
C MET A 48 -22.32 -6.69 -5.94
N GLY A 49 -23.65 -6.55 -5.83
CA GLY A 49 -24.63 -7.48 -6.42
C GLY A 49 -25.02 -8.67 -5.53
N GLY A 50 -24.42 -8.83 -4.35
CA GLY A 50 -24.80 -9.86 -3.38
C GLY A 50 -25.79 -9.34 -2.32
N PHE A 51 -26.99 -9.91 -2.25
CA PHE A 51 -28.01 -9.51 -1.25
C PHE A 51 -27.67 -9.92 0.20
N PHE A 52 -26.73 -10.83 0.40
CA PHE A 52 -26.45 -11.44 1.71
C PHE A 52 -25.03 -11.20 2.22
N ARG A 53 -24.21 -10.38 1.53
CA ARG A 53 -22.82 -10.13 1.94
C ARG A 53 -22.57 -8.64 2.10
N SER A 54 -22.21 -8.20 3.31
CA SER A 54 -21.75 -6.85 3.57
C SER A 54 -20.22 -6.78 3.46
N PRO A 55 -19.64 -5.61 3.12
CA PRO A 55 -18.19 -5.42 3.06
C PRO A 55 -17.45 -5.86 4.34
N ALA A 56 -18.02 -5.57 5.52
CA ALA A 56 -17.48 -5.97 6.81
C ALA A 56 -17.28 -7.50 6.97
N MET A 57 -18.14 -8.33 6.36
CA MET A 57 -18.05 -9.79 6.49
C MET A 57 -16.91 -10.40 5.69
N VAL A 58 -16.41 -9.70 4.68
CA VAL A 58 -15.30 -10.17 3.81
C VAL A 58 -13.97 -9.47 4.11
N ALA A 59 -14.00 -8.41 4.93
CA ALA A 59 -12.85 -7.54 5.18
C ALA A 59 -11.63 -8.28 5.75
N VAL A 60 -11.82 -9.22 6.67
CA VAL A 60 -10.70 -9.99 7.27
C VAL A 60 -10.02 -10.89 6.24
N GLU A 61 -10.82 -11.58 5.41
CA GLU A 61 -10.32 -12.46 4.36
C GLU A 61 -9.61 -11.66 3.26
N LEU A 62 -10.27 -10.60 2.76
CA LEU A 62 -9.70 -9.75 1.73
C LEU A 62 -8.48 -8.98 2.20
N ARG A 63 -8.38 -8.60 3.48
CA ARG A 63 -7.16 -8.01 4.05
C ARG A 63 -5.99 -8.98 3.93
N ARG A 64 -6.20 -10.25 4.31
CA ARG A 64 -5.16 -11.28 4.20
C ARG A 64 -4.73 -11.47 2.75
N GLU A 65 -5.69 -11.61 1.84
CA GLU A 65 -5.40 -11.77 0.41
C GLU A 65 -4.66 -10.55 -0.18
N MET A 66 -5.01 -9.33 0.26
CA MET A 66 -4.36 -8.10 -0.17
C MET A 66 -2.90 -8.06 0.29
N VAL A 67 -2.62 -8.41 1.55
CA VAL A 67 -1.24 -8.50 2.08
C VAL A 67 -0.42 -9.52 1.30
N ASP A 68 -0.98 -10.72 1.08
CA ASP A 68 -0.31 -11.78 0.31
C ASP A 68 -0.05 -11.34 -1.14
N TYR A 69 -1.00 -10.64 -1.76
CA TYR A 69 -0.88 -10.11 -3.11
C TYR A 69 0.23 -9.05 -3.22
N ILE A 70 0.20 -8.00 -2.37
CA ILE A 70 1.19 -6.92 -2.36
C ILE A 70 2.58 -7.47 -2.09
N THR A 71 2.72 -8.41 -1.15
CA THR A 71 4.00 -9.04 -0.82
C THR A 71 4.58 -9.75 -2.05
N ARG A 72 3.80 -10.65 -2.66
CA ARG A 72 4.27 -11.40 -3.83
C ARG A 72 4.61 -10.47 -5.00
N ARG A 73 3.79 -9.46 -5.23
CA ARG A 73 3.94 -8.60 -6.42
C ARG A 73 5.08 -7.59 -6.26
N SER A 74 5.34 -7.12 -5.04
CA SER A 74 6.50 -6.28 -4.73
C SER A 74 7.82 -7.06 -4.83
N GLU A 75 7.87 -8.32 -4.37
CA GLU A 75 9.02 -9.21 -4.58
C GLU A 75 9.35 -9.39 -6.07
N THR A 76 8.33 -9.60 -6.91
CA THR A 76 8.50 -9.66 -8.37
C THR A 76 9.02 -8.34 -8.93
N TYR A 77 8.44 -7.20 -8.52
CA TYR A 77 8.87 -5.87 -8.99
C TYR A 77 10.34 -5.61 -8.68
N ILE A 78 10.76 -5.88 -7.43
CA ILE A 78 12.16 -5.71 -7.01
C ILE A 78 13.08 -6.61 -7.82
N SER A 79 12.68 -7.87 -8.05
CA SER A 79 13.46 -8.81 -8.86
C SER A 79 13.65 -8.32 -10.30
N GLU A 80 12.59 -7.81 -10.94
CA GLU A 80 12.65 -7.25 -12.29
C GLU A 80 13.45 -5.95 -12.37
N PHE A 81 13.35 -5.11 -11.34
CA PHE A 81 14.12 -3.86 -11.24
C PHE A 81 15.62 -4.14 -11.13
N LEU A 82 16.02 -5.07 -10.26
CA LEU A 82 17.42 -5.48 -10.09
C LEU A 82 17.99 -6.09 -11.37
N LEU A 83 17.20 -6.91 -12.08
CA LEU A 83 17.59 -7.49 -13.35
C LEU A 83 17.87 -6.40 -14.40
N ARG A 84 16.95 -5.43 -14.55
CA ARG A 84 17.13 -4.29 -15.45
C ARG A 84 18.37 -3.47 -15.09
N ALA A 85 18.57 -3.17 -13.82
CA ALA A 85 19.74 -2.42 -13.36
C ALA A 85 21.07 -3.15 -13.66
N GLN A 86 21.08 -4.48 -13.57
CA GLN A 86 22.23 -5.31 -13.93
C GLN A 86 22.50 -5.35 -15.45
N GLU A 87 21.45 -5.43 -16.27
CA GLU A 87 21.57 -5.44 -17.73
C GLU A 87 22.14 -4.13 -18.26
N THR A 88 21.76 -2.99 -17.67
CA THR A 88 22.19 -1.66 -18.09
C THR A 88 23.60 -1.29 -17.60
N SER A 89 24.04 -1.77 -16.43
CA SER A 89 25.29 -1.32 -15.79
C SER A 89 26.57 -2.06 -16.20
N GLY A 90 26.50 -3.10 -17.04
CA GLY A 90 27.70 -3.77 -17.57
C GLY A 90 28.69 -4.30 -16.51
N GLY A 91 28.26 -4.46 -15.26
CA GLY A 91 29.03 -5.07 -14.17
C GLY A 91 29.78 -4.12 -13.22
N ILE A 92 29.66 -2.79 -13.33
CA ILE A 92 30.24 -1.86 -12.33
C ILE A 92 29.15 -0.90 -11.87
N ASP A 93 28.68 -1.14 -10.64
CA ASP A 93 27.62 -0.45 -9.90
C ASP A 93 26.27 -0.30 -10.66
N PRO A 94 25.22 -1.03 -10.24
CA PRO A 94 23.90 -0.95 -10.87
C PRO A 94 23.25 0.40 -10.55
N VAL A 95 23.52 1.41 -11.38
CA VAL A 95 22.75 2.64 -11.41
C VAL A 95 21.72 2.49 -12.53
N PRO A 96 20.42 2.34 -12.21
CA PRO A 96 19.38 2.29 -13.22
C PRO A 96 19.34 3.62 -14.00
N GLU A 97 19.18 3.55 -15.33
CA GLU A 97 19.07 4.75 -16.20
C GLU A 97 17.80 5.57 -15.94
N GLN A 98 16.77 4.96 -15.35
CA GLN A 98 15.55 5.64 -14.90
C GLN A 98 15.47 5.61 -13.37
N PRO A 99 15.09 6.73 -12.73
CA PRO A 99 14.81 6.71 -11.29
C PRO A 99 13.74 5.64 -11.01
N PRO A 100 13.87 4.87 -9.90
CA PRO A 100 12.79 3.98 -9.48
C PRO A 100 11.50 4.80 -9.32
N ASP A 101 10.37 4.22 -9.72
CA ASP A 101 9.05 4.84 -9.50
C ASP A 101 8.87 5.10 -7.99
N ASP A 102 8.06 6.10 -7.63
CA ASP A 102 7.80 6.39 -6.22
C ASP A 102 7.14 5.15 -5.56
N PRO A 103 7.66 4.66 -4.42
CA PRO A 103 7.13 3.45 -3.82
C PRO A 103 5.65 3.54 -3.42
N ALA A 104 5.12 4.73 -3.13
CA ALA A 104 3.69 4.90 -2.87
C ALA A 104 2.86 4.75 -4.15
N ASP A 105 3.36 5.25 -5.29
CA ASP A 105 2.70 5.07 -6.60
C ASP A 105 2.66 3.59 -6.99
N ILE A 106 3.76 2.85 -6.80
CA ILE A 106 3.81 1.40 -7.04
C ILE A 106 2.76 0.69 -6.17
N VAL A 107 2.66 1.02 -4.89
CA VAL A 107 1.67 0.40 -4.00
C VAL A 107 0.24 0.78 -4.39
N ALA A 108 0.00 2.02 -4.84
CA ALA A 108 -1.30 2.45 -5.34
C ALA A 108 -1.76 1.59 -6.53
N ASP A 109 -0.87 1.38 -7.51
CA ASP A 109 -1.15 0.53 -8.68
C ASP A 109 -1.46 -0.91 -8.27
N LEU A 110 -0.68 -1.46 -7.33
CA LEU A 110 -0.91 -2.82 -6.82
C LEU A 110 -2.28 -2.96 -6.12
N LEU A 111 -2.71 -1.93 -5.39
CA LEU A 111 -4.01 -1.91 -4.72
C LEU A 111 -5.15 -1.81 -5.74
N GLU A 112 -4.99 -0.99 -6.78
CA GLU A 112 -5.97 -0.88 -7.87
C GLU A 112 -6.12 -2.22 -8.62
N ASP A 113 -5.00 -2.83 -8.99
CA ASP A 113 -4.97 -4.16 -9.63
C ASP A 113 -5.63 -5.21 -8.75
N PHE A 114 -5.31 -5.24 -7.45
CA PHE A 114 -5.94 -6.15 -6.50
C PHE A 114 -7.45 -5.93 -6.44
N ALA A 115 -7.92 -4.70 -6.29
CA ALA A 115 -9.35 -4.38 -6.26
C ALA A 115 -10.06 -4.79 -7.56
N ALA A 116 -9.42 -4.59 -8.71
CA ALA A 116 -9.93 -5.03 -10.00
C ALA A 116 -10.14 -6.55 -10.05
N THR A 117 -9.29 -7.36 -9.39
CA THR A 117 -9.50 -8.83 -9.28
C THR A 117 -10.73 -9.22 -8.47
N LYS A 118 -11.27 -8.32 -7.63
CA LYS A 118 -12.42 -8.59 -6.75
C LYS A 118 -13.75 -8.15 -7.33
N ARG A 119 -13.75 -7.39 -8.43
CA ARG A 119 -14.98 -6.97 -9.11
C ARG A 119 -15.72 -8.17 -9.71
N ASN A 120 -16.99 -8.35 -9.34
CA ASN A 120 -17.86 -9.34 -9.96
C ASN A 120 -18.24 -8.95 -11.40
N PHE A 121 -18.13 -9.89 -12.35
CA PHE A 121 -18.41 -9.71 -13.78
C PHE A 121 -19.82 -9.19 -14.13
N LEU A 122 -20.80 -9.31 -13.22
CA LEU A 122 -22.17 -8.85 -13.42
C LEU A 122 -22.37 -7.33 -13.20
N SER A 123 -21.37 -6.61 -12.65
CA SER A 123 -21.48 -5.16 -12.41
C SER A 123 -21.27 -4.28 -13.65
N ARG A 124 -20.75 -4.85 -14.75
CA ARG A 124 -20.36 -4.11 -15.97
C ARG A 124 -21.55 -3.49 -16.72
N VAL A 125 -22.77 -4.00 -16.51
CA VAL A 125 -23.97 -3.54 -17.23
C VAL A 125 -24.74 -2.44 -16.48
N SER A 126 -24.39 -2.19 -15.21
CA SER A 126 -25.00 -1.16 -14.34
C SER A 126 -24.06 0.01 -14.02
N SER A 127 -22.92 0.07 -14.70
CA SER A 127 -21.74 0.86 -14.32
C SER A 127 -21.91 2.38 -14.28
N TRP A 128 -22.94 2.96 -14.90
CA TRP A 128 -23.14 4.42 -14.87
C TRP A 128 -23.99 4.84 -13.66
N VAL A 129 -25.09 4.13 -13.38
CA VAL A 129 -26.03 4.51 -12.30
C VAL A 129 -25.54 4.05 -10.92
N LEU A 130 -24.66 3.03 -10.88
CA LEU A 130 -24.13 2.52 -9.61
C LEU A 130 -22.78 3.11 -9.20
N SER A 131 -22.09 3.89 -10.04
CA SER A 131 -20.76 4.42 -9.65
C SER A 131 -20.90 5.39 -8.48
N ASP A 132 -21.71 6.44 -8.58
CA ASP A 132 -21.94 7.36 -7.44
C ASP A 132 -22.32 6.59 -6.16
N SER A 133 -23.20 5.58 -6.27
CA SER A 133 -23.59 4.74 -5.13
C SER A 133 -22.48 3.80 -4.61
N ARG A 134 -21.46 3.53 -5.41
CA ARG A 134 -20.32 2.67 -5.08
C ARG A 134 -19.24 3.51 -4.40
N GLU A 135 -18.91 4.65 -4.96
CA GLU A 135 -17.97 5.61 -4.36
C GLU A 135 -18.45 6.02 -2.96
N ASP A 136 -19.74 6.38 -2.80
CA ASP A 136 -20.33 6.67 -1.49
C ASP A 136 -20.21 5.50 -0.49
N LYS A 137 -20.42 4.26 -0.95
CA LYS A 137 -20.28 3.05 -0.10
C LYS A 137 -18.85 2.78 0.30
N ILE A 138 -17.89 3.14 -0.54
CA ILE A 138 -16.47 3.01 -0.21
C ILE A 138 -16.15 4.01 0.89
N ASP A 139 -16.53 5.27 0.74
CA ASP A 139 -16.26 6.32 1.73
C ASP A 139 -16.94 6.02 3.08
N ASP A 140 -18.22 5.60 3.06
CA ASP A 140 -18.94 5.16 4.26
C ASP A 140 -18.21 3.99 4.96
N PHE A 141 -17.71 3.02 4.20
CA PHE A 141 -17.05 1.85 4.74
C PHE A 141 -15.61 2.13 5.22
N VAL A 142 -14.89 3.03 4.53
CA VAL A 142 -13.61 3.59 5.00
C VAL A 142 -13.80 4.21 6.38
N GLN A 143 -14.82 5.06 6.53
CA GLN A 143 -15.14 5.70 7.80
C GLN A 143 -15.55 4.68 8.87
N GLU A 144 -16.39 3.69 8.54
CA GLU A 144 -16.74 2.60 9.46
C GLU A 144 -15.50 1.86 9.94
N MET A 145 -14.57 1.53 9.02
CA MET A 145 -13.32 0.88 9.36
C MET A 145 -12.44 1.77 10.22
N ASP A 146 -12.19 3.03 9.88
CA ASP A 146 -11.35 3.94 10.70
C ASP A 146 -11.88 4.09 12.14
N ILE A 147 -13.20 4.22 12.30
CA ILE A 147 -13.85 4.33 13.62
C ILE A 147 -13.73 3.01 14.39
N THR A 148 -13.90 1.87 13.71
CA THR A 148 -13.84 0.53 14.31
C THR A 148 -12.40 0.04 14.55
N ASP A 149 -11.44 0.54 13.76
CA ASP A 149 -10.04 0.09 13.70
C ASP A 149 -9.23 0.60 14.89
N SER A 150 -9.58 1.80 15.39
CA SER A 150 -9.00 2.42 16.59
C SER A 150 -9.08 1.59 17.88
N GLY A 151 -9.72 0.40 17.88
CA GLY A 151 -9.66 -0.55 18.99
C GLY A 151 -9.58 -2.05 18.67
N ARG A 152 -9.69 -2.52 17.41
CA ARG A 152 -9.92 -3.96 17.13
C ARG A 152 -8.80 -4.70 16.40
N TRP A 153 -7.91 -4.04 15.65
CA TRP A 153 -6.89 -4.75 14.87
C TRP A 153 -5.58 -5.04 15.63
N ILE A 154 -5.39 -4.41 16.79
CA ILE A 154 -4.29 -4.74 17.72
C ILE A 154 -4.55 -6.07 18.46
N ALA A 155 -5.76 -6.62 18.37
CA ALA A 155 -6.15 -7.86 19.05
C ALA A 155 -6.05 -9.13 18.18
N ALA A 156 -5.78 -9.01 16.88
CA ALA A 156 -5.52 -10.18 16.02
C ALA A 156 -4.03 -10.56 16.11
N LYS A 157 -3.66 -11.26 17.19
CA LYS A 157 -2.40 -12.03 17.22
C LYS A 157 -2.61 -13.37 16.48
N PRO A 158 -1.53 -13.95 15.89
CA PRO A 158 -1.57 -15.24 15.22
C PRO A 158 -1.95 -16.40 16.15
#